data_AF-A0A5D0R466-F1
#
_entry.id   AF-A0A5D0R466-F1
#
_cell.length_a   1.000
_cell.length_b   1.000
_cell.length_c   1.000
_cell.angle_alpha   90.00
_cell.angle_beta   90.00
_cell.angle_gamma   90.00
#
_symmetry.space_group_name_H-M   'P 1'
#
loop_
_entity.id
_entity.type
_entity.pdbx_description
1 polymer ?
#
loop_
_entity_poly.entity_id
_entity_poly.type
_entity_poly.pdbx_seq_one_letter_code
_entity_poly.pdbx_strand_id
1 'polypeptide(L)'
;MDNSYNFNLNSQDGATLELAVIGITNFINAGIHVQNLPYRRNLDRSDYSLVIFQQKGMCFIKHAYLAALAHANVHFEVKLYLGM
;
A
#
# COMPACT_ATOMS: atom_id res chain seq x y z
N MET A 1 -6.34 9.13 15.36
CA MET A 1 -6.07 8.80 13.94
C MET A 1 -7.20 9.42 13.15
N ASP A 2 -6.89 10.47 12.40
CA ASP A 2 -7.87 11.25 11.65
C ASP A 2 -8.52 10.37 10.57
N ASN A 3 -9.84 10.21 10.62
CA ASN A 3 -10.59 9.28 9.77
C ASN A 3 -10.85 9.82 8.35
N SER A 4 -10.19 10.93 7.98
CA SER A 4 -10.47 11.74 6.79
C SER A 4 -9.96 11.14 5.47
N TYR A 5 -9.21 10.02 5.50
CA TYR A 5 -8.61 9.38 4.31
C TYR A 5 -9.00 7.90 4.14
N ASN A 6 -10.10 7.45 4.78
CA ASN A 6 -10.58 6.08 4.58
C ASN A 6 -11.50 6.00 3.36
N PHE A 7 -11.01 5.42 2.28
CA PHE A 7 -11.78 5.15 1.07
C PHE A 7 -11.74 3.65 0.72
N ASN A 8 -12.76 3.21 -0.02
CA ASN A 8 -12.84 1.84 -0.52
C ASN A 8 -11.92 1.66 -1.73
N LEU A 9 -11.23 0.52 -1.76
CA LEU A 9 -10.36 0.13 -2.86
C LEU A 9 -11.21 -0.57 -3.93
N ASN A 10 -11.70 0.19 -4.91
CA ASN A 10 -12.58 -0.31 -5.97
C ASN A 10 -11.89 -0.37 -7.34
N SER A 11 -10.62 0.01 -7.42
CA SER A 11 -9.87 -0.02 -8.68
C SER A 11 -9.62 -1.44 -9.18
N GLN A 12 -9.54 -1.59 -10.49
CA GLN A 12 -9.23 -2.86 -11.16
C GLN A 12 -7.71 -3.07 -11.34
N ASP A 13 -6.89 -2.33 -10.57
CA ASP A 13 -5.45 -2.43 -10.61
C ASP A 13 -4.96 -3.68 -9.87
N GLY A 14 -3.79 -4.20 -10.26
CA GLY A 14 -3.18 -5.38 -9.64
C GLY A 14 -3.04 -5.23 -8.13
N ALA A 15 -2.62 -4.06 -7.64
CA ALA A 15 -2.44 -3.83 -6.21
C ALA A 15 -3.76 -3.91 -5.42
N THR A 16 -4.86 -3.39 -5.97
CA THR A 16 -6.18 -3.46 -5.33
C THR A 16 -6.72 -4.89 -5.34
N LEU A 17 -6.53 -5.63 -6.44
CA LEU A 17 -6.96 -7.02 -6.54
C LEU A 17 -6.21 -7.92 -5.57
N GLU A 18 -4.88 -7.75 -5.42
CA GLU A 18 -4.08 -8.49 -4.45
C GLU A 18 -4.56 -8.26 -3.01
N LEU A 19 -4.91 -7.02 -2.66
CA LEU A 19 -5.45 -6.68 -1.34
C LEU A 19 -6.86 -7.28 -1.14
N ALA A 20 -7.71 -7.26 -2.15
CA ALA A 20 -9.04 -7.84 -2.09
C ALA A 20 -8.99 -9.36 -1.82
N VAL A 21 -8.01 -10.07 -2.40
CA VAL A 21 -7.80 -11.51 -2.18
C VAL A 21 -7.50 -11.83 -0.71
N ILE A 22 -6.80 -10.94 0.00
CA ILE A 22 -6.50 -11.10 1.43
C ILE A 22 -7.54 -10.44 2.35
N GLY A 23 -8.69 -10.02 1.80
CA GLY A 23 -9.81 -9.44 2.56
C GLY A 23 -9.65 -7.97 2.93
N ILE A 24 -8.71 -7.26 2.31
CA ILE A 24 -8.48 -5.82 2.52
C ILE A 24 -9.18 -5.02 1.43
N THR A 25 -10.21 -4.28 1.82
CA THR A 25 -11.08 -3.52 0.90
C THR A 25 -11.05 -2.01 1.10
N ASN A 26 -10.27 -1.51 2.07
CA ASN A 26 -10.17 -0.09 2.35
C ASN A 26 -8.71 0.35 2.58
N PHE A 27 -8.46 1.64 2.35
CA PHE A 27 -7.10 2.20 2.37
C PHE A 27 -6.46 2.14 3.75
N ILE A 28 -7.22 2.34 4.84
CA ILE A 28 -6.68 2.26 6.20
C ILE A 28 -6.20 0.84 6.52
N ASN A 29 -6.99 -0.19 6.21
CA ASN A 29 -6.60 -1.58 6.43
C ASN A 29 -5.38 -1.95 5.58
N ALA A 30 -5.29 -1.43 4.35
CA ALA A 30 -4.09 -1.60 3.51
C ALA A 30 -2.86 -0.95 4.16
N GLY A 31 -2.99 0.28 4.67
CA GLY A 31 -1.94 0.98 5.41
C GLY A 31 -1.47 0.22 6.65
N ILE A 32 -2.41 -0.28 7.46
CA ILE A 32 -2.13 -1.09 8.66
C ILE A 32 -1.42 -2.40 8.27
N HIS A 33 -1.88 -3.07 7.23
CA HIS A 33 -1.27 -4.30 6.75
C HIS A 33 0.19 -4.05 6.32
N VAL A 34 0.41 -3.05 5.45
CA VAL A 34 1.74 -2.67 4.96
C VAL A 34 2.66 -2.21 6.10
N GLN A 35 2.13 -1.50 7.10
CA GLN A 35 2.87 -1.11 8.29
C GLN A 35 3.39 -2.32 9.06
N ASN A 36 2.53 -3.33 9.27
CA ASN A 36 2.86 -4.55 10.00
C ASN A 36 3.81 -5.50 9.26
N LEU A 37 4.04 -5.31 7.96
CA LEU A 37 4.98 -6.16 7.22
C LEU A 37 6.41 -6.03 7.78
N PRO A 38 7.20 -7.11 7.84
CA PRO A 38 8.59 -7.05 8.27
C PRO A 38 9.42 -6.09 7.39
N TYR A 39 10.24 -5.27 8.07
CA TYR A 39 11.21 -4.40 7.42
C TYR A 39 12.35 -5.25 6.84
N ARG A 40 12.30 -5.53 5.54
CA ARG A 40 13.31 -6.36 4.85
C ARG A 40 13.53 -5.85 3.44
N ARG A 41 14.73 -6.08 2.91
CA ARG A 41 15.01 -5.81 1.50
C ARG A 41 14.18 -6.76 0.62
N ASN A 42 13.49 -6.18 -0.36
CA ASN A 42 12.90 -6.93 -1.47
C ASN A 42 14.00 -7.36 -2.44
N LEU A 43 13.75 -8.47 -3.13
CA LEU A 43 14.66 -9.02 -4.14
C LEU A 43 14.87 -8.02 -5.30
N ASP A 44 13.79 -7.33 -5.71
CA ASP A 44 13.84 -6.21 -6.64
C ASP A 44 13.29 -4.95 -5.94
N ARG A 45 13.94 -3.80 -6.14
CA ARG A 45 13.55 -2.51 -5.53
C ARG A 45 12.63 -1.70 -6.44
N SER A 46 12.54 -2.08 -7.71
CA SER A 46 11.80 -1.36 -8.75
C SER A 46 10.35 -1.79 -8.82
N ASP A 47 10.06 -2.99 -8.32
CA ASP A 47 8.72 -3.59 -8.33
C ASP A 47 8.09 -3.49 -6.93
N TYR A 48 7.19 -2.53 -6.77
CA TYR A 48 6.49 -2.26 -5.51
C TYR A 48 5.38 -3.26 -5.22
N SER A 49 4.88 -4.02 -6.21
CA SER A 49 3.93 -5.11 -5.99
C SER A 49 4.53 -6.25 -5.17
N LEU A 50 5.87 -6.36 -5.17
CA LEU A 50 6.59 -7.32 -4.33
C LEU A 50 6.39 -7.11 -2.83
N VAL A 51 5.90 -5.94 -2.37
CA VAL A 51 5.61 -5.69 -0.95
C VAL A 51 4.52 -6.61 -0.44
N ILE A 52 3.43 -6.75 -1.20
CA ILE A 52 2.33 -7.65 -0.85
C ILE A 52 2.71 -9.09 -1.16
N PHE A 53 3.29 -9.35 -2.34
CA PHE A 53 3.67 -10.71 -2.74
C PHE A 53 4.69 -11.36 -1.79
N GLN A 54 5.73 -10.61 -1.37
CA GLN A 54 6.77 -11.14 -0.46
C GLN A 54 6.45 -10.89 1.02
N GLN A 55 5.32 -10.25 1.32
CA GLN A 55 4.92 -9.81 2.67
C GLN A 55 6.07 -9.14 3.44
N LYS A 56 6.85 -8.30 2.78
CA LYS A 56 8.00 -7.61 3.38
C LYS A 56 8.35 -6.40 2.52
N GLY A 57 9.05 -5.44 3.11
CA GLY A 57 9.55 -4.31 2.33
C GLY A 57 10.26 -3.28 3.18
N MET A 58 11.13 -2.49 2.54
CA MET A 58 11.70 -1.30 3.16
C MET A 58 10.65 -0.17 3.19
N CYS A 59 10.80 0.76 4.14
CA CYS A 59 9.89 1.89 4.31
C CYS A 59 9.61 2.62 2.98
N PHE A 60 10.62 2.90 2.16
CA PHE A 60 10.38 3.61 0.89
C PHE A 60 9.50 2.82 -0.11
N ILE A 61 9.67 1.49 -0.21
CA ILE A 61 8.86 0.66 -1.13
C ILE A 61 7.42 0.55 -0.58
N LYS A 62 7.26 0.43 0.74
CA LYS A 62 5.95 0.43 1.39
C LYS A 62 5.17 1.73 1.13
N HIS A 63 5.83 2.89 1.22
CA HIS A 63 5.21 4.17 0.91
C HIS A 63 4.92 4.30 -0.59
N ALA A 64 5.83 3.85 -1.48
CA ALA A 64 5.59 3.84 -2.91
C ALA A 64 4.37 2.97 -3.29
N TYR A 65 4.23 1.80 -2.66
CA TYR A 65 3.08 0.92 -2.83
C TYR A 65 1.77 1.60 -2.40
N LEU A 66 1.73 2.20 -1.20
CA LEU A 66 0.53 2.90 -0.73
C LEU A 66 0.20 4.15 -1.57
N ALA A 67 1.21 4.84 -2.10
CA ALA A 67 1.00 5.97 -3.01
C ALA A 67 0.40 5.50 -4.34
N ALA A 68 0.96 4.44 -4.93
CA ALA A 68 0.43 3.83 -6.14
C ALA A 68 -1.00 3.35 -5.95
N LEU A 69 -1.30 2.74 -4.80
CA LEU A 69 -2.64 2.30 -4.44
C LEU A 69 -3.64 3.47 -4.34
N ALA A 70 -3.25 4.58 -3.72
CA ALA A 70 -4.09 5.76 -3.64
C ALA A 70 -4.34 6.38 -5.03
N HIS A 71 -3.29 6.53 -5.84
CA HIS A 71 -3.40 7.03 -7.22
C HIS A 71 -4.26 6.13 -8.11
N ALA A 72 -4.13 4.81 -7.97
CA ALA A 72 -4.96 3.85 -8.70
C ALA A 72 -6.44 4.04 -8.37
N ASN A 73 -6.78 4.47 -7.16
CA ASN A 73 -8.14 4.77 -6.71
C ASN A 73 -8.53 6.25 -6.90
N VAL A 74 -7.80 6.98 -7.75
CA VAL A 74 -8.08 8.40 -8.09
C VAL A 74 -7.93 9.34 -6.87
N HIS A 75 -7.23 8.91 -5.83
CA HIS A 75 -6.95 9.69 -4.63
C HIS A 75 -5.53 10.27 -4.69
N PHE A 76 -5.35 11.32 -5.50
CA PHE A 76 -4.06 12.02 -5.67
C PHE A 76 -3.76 13.01 -4.52
N GLU A 77 -4.75 13.31 -3.69
CA GLU A 77 -4.60 14.15 -2.50
C GLU A 77 -3.76 13.45 -1.40
N VAL A 78 -3.65 12.12 -1.45
CA VAL A 78 -2.91 11.32 -0.48
C VAL A 78 -1.41 11.53 -0.71
N LYS A 79 -0.78 12.25 0.22
CA LYS A 79 0.68 12.44 0.25
C LYS A 79 1.29 11.62 1.37
N LEU A 80 2.22 10.76 1.00
CA LEU A 80 2.97 9.93 1.93
C LEU A 80 4.36 10.52 2.13
N TYR A 81 4.71 10.77 3.38
CA TYR A 81 6.00 11.31 3.76
C TYR A 81 6.81 10.23 4.45
N LEU A 82 8.08 10.08 4.08
CA LEU A 82 9.01 9.31 4.90
C LEU A 82 9.30 10.11 6.17
N GLY A 83 8.73 9.67 7.29
CA GLY A 83 9.18 10.05 8.62
C GLY A 83 10.43 9.26 8.97
N MET A 84 11.51 9.96 9.35
CA MET A 84 12.73 9.37 9.90
C MET A 84 12.60 9.19 11.41
#